data_AF-A0A1M5H9I1-F1
#
_entry.id   AF-A0A1M5H9I1-F1
#
_cell.length_a   1.000
_cell.length_b   1.000
_cell.length_c   1.000
_cell.angle_alpha   90.00
_cell.angle_beta   90.00
_cell.angle_gamma   90.00
#
_symmetry.space_group_name_H-M   'P 1'
#
loop_
_entity.id
_entity.type
_entity.pdbx_description
1 polymer ?
#
loop_
_entity_poly.entity_id
_entity_poly.type
_entity_poly.pdbx_seq_one_letter_code
_entity_poly.pdbx_strand_id
1 'polypeptide(L)'
;MRKQTVFLIPLLSLTLLFTSCGQEDTKIEVGKEFKIDQNPITIVKLEEAKVLHSAKEQMMKIAPKGKKYIYLEVKNPKNDMIFLKAFNKENELKSEDDLHYYSHDIDAGFNDAYYLVDENTAIDKIVITTPSETQYVVLKPGLTKSKIVIPEEVQHIVDSYSPEKEIGLLQGFAPYVANGKNVLDIAKQQGEYPINRLSTKAELTYFTEDGKKYIFTITDILKLQSKVTTYWEGGKITDIEVADR
;
A
#
# COMPACT_ATOMS: atom_id res chain seq x y z
N MET A 1 -16.48 56.39 -68.90
CA MET A 1 -16.09 55.09 -69.49
C MET A 1 -15.50 54.21 -68.41
N ARG A 2 -15.98 52.96 -68.34
CA ARG A 2 -15.53 51.86 -67.46
C ARG A 2 -14.05 51.50 -67.69
N LYS A 3 -13.36 51.08 -66.63
CA LYS A 3 -12.93 49.68 -66.45
C LYS A 3 -12.44 49.44 -65.00
N GLN A 4 -13.06 48.45 -64.37
CA GLN A 4 -12.66 47.81 -63.12
C GLN A 4 -11.49 46.88 -63.40
N THR A 5 -10.55 46.76 -62.46
CA THR A 5 -10.05 45.44 -62.04
C THR A 5 -9.54 45.50 -60.60
N VAL A 6 -10.15 44.65 -59.77
CA VAL A 6 -9.77 44.31 -58.40
C VAL A 6 -8.53 43.42 -58.46
N PHE A 7 -7.49 43.72 -57.69
CA PHE A 7 -6.37 42.80 -57.46
C PHE A 7 -6.41 42.27 -56.03
N LEU A 8 -6.44 40.94 -55.96
CA LEU A 8 -6.51 40.08 -54.80
C LEU A 8 -5.37 40.33 -53.80
N ILE A 9 -5.75 40.35 -52.54
CA ILE A 9 -4.89 40.15 -51.37
C ILE A 9 -4.46 38.67 -51.36
N PRO A 10 -3.16 38.32 -51.32
CA PRO A 10 -2.76 37.02 -50.82
C PRO A 10 -2.77 37.07 -49.29
N LEU A 11 -3.80 36.45 -48.73
CA LEU A 11 -3.80 35.90 -47.39
C LEU A 11 -2.61 34.95 -47.18
N LEU A 12 -2.24 34.78 -45.91
CA LEU A 12 -1.61 33.58 -45.35
C LEU A 12 -0.13 33.34 -45.70
N SER A 13 0.76 34.19 -45.16
CA SER A 13 2.02 33.67 -44.61
C SER A 13 1.72 33.08 -43.23
N LEU A 14 1.14 31.88 -43.24
CA LEU A 14 1.00 31.02 -42.07
C LEU A 14 2.41 30.67 -41.60
N THR A 15 2.91 31.39 -40.60
CA THR A 15 4.05 30.92 -39.81
C THR A 15 3.64 29.61 -39.17
N LEU A 16 4.04 28.51 -39.80
CA LEU A 16 4.13 27.18 -39.21
C LEU A 16 5.16 27.25 -38.07
N LEU A 17 4.73 27.84 -36.94
CA LEU A 17 5.20 27.41 -35.65
C LEU A 17 4.66 25.99 -35.50
N PHE A 18 5.49 25.01 -35.84
CA PHE A 18 5.38 23.66 -35.31
C PHE A 18 5.61 23.74 -33.79
N THR A 19 4.67 24.32 -33.06
CA THR A 19 4.41 23.84 -31.71
C THR A 19 3.91 22.42 -31.93
N SER A 20 4.77 21.45 -31.64
CA SER A 20 4.33 20.15 -31.14
C SER A 20 3.01 20.37 -30.39
N CYS A 21 1.91 19.78 -30.86
CA CYS A 21 0.64 19.77 -30.16
C CYS A 21 0.85 19.01 -28.85
N GLY A 22 1.47 19.68 -27.87
CA GLY A 22 1.49 19.27 -26.49
C GLY A 22 0.05 19.37 -26.02
N GLN A 23 -0.58 18.23 -25.88
CA GLN A 23 -1.90 18.14 -25.28
C GLN A 23 -1.80 18.79 -23.89
N GLU A 24 -2.57 19.85 -23.64
CA GLU A 24 -2.54 20.52 -22.34
C GLU A 24 -3.05 19.57 -21.26
N ASP A 25 -2.29 19.46 -20.16
CA ASP A 25 -2.65 18.65 -19.00
C ASP A 25 -4.02 19.05 -18.45
N THR A 26 -4.94 18.08 -18.34
CA THR A 26 -6.24 18.33 -17.73
C THR A 26 -6.11 18.28 -16.21
N LYS A 27 -6.29 19.41 -15.54
CA LYS A 27 -6.24 19.47 -14.06
C LYS A 27 -7.47 18.79 -13.45
N ILE A 28 -7.25 17.90 -12.50
CA ILE A 28 -8.27 17.16 -11.75
C ILE A 28 -7.99 17.25 -10.24
N GLU A 29 -8.93 16.78 -9.42
CA GLU A 29 -8.84 16.80 -7.96
C GLU A 29 -9.15 15.43 -7.35
N VAL A 30 -8.52 15.11 -6.22
CA VAL A 30 -8.84 13.91 -5.44
C VAL A 30 -10.28 13.98 -4.92
N GLY A 31 -11.03 12.89 -5.02
CA GLY A 31 -12.41 12.76 -4.58
C GLY A 31 -13.45 13.41 -5.50
N LYS A 32 -13.05 14.08 -6.58
CA LYS A 32 -13.97 14.60 -7.60
C LYS A 32 -13.99 13.70 -8.82
N GLU A 33 -15.19 13.45 -9.33
CA GLU A 33 -15.38 12.71 -10.58
C GLU A 33 -14.91 13.56 -11.78
N PHE A 34 -14.22 12.91 -12.71
CA PHE A 34 -13.89 13.44 -14.02
C PHE A 34 -14.14 12.37 -15.09
N LYS A 35 -14.16 12.74 -16.37
CA LYS A 35 -14.49 11.82 -17.46
C LYS A 35 -13.29 11.57 -18.35
N ILE A 36 -13.05 10.29 -18.65
CA ILE A 36 -12.20 9.84 -19.75
C ILE A 36 -13.12 9.12 -20.73
N ASP A 37 -13.32 9.62 -21.94
CA ASP A 37 -14.17 8.96 -22.97
C ASP A 37 -15.55 8.48 -22.46
N GLN A 38 -16.23 9.33 -21.67
CA GLN A 38 -17.52 9.05 -21.00
C GLN A 38 -17.48 8.00 -19.88
N ASN A 39 -16.31 7.51 -19.49
CA ASN A 39 -16.09 6.71 -18.28
C ASN A 39 -15.87 7.64 -17.07
N PRO A 40 -16.71 7.56 -16.03
CA PRO A 40 -16.56 8.37 -14.82
C PRO A 40 -15.42 7.82 -13.95
N ILE A 41 -14.29 8.51 -13.95
CA ILE A 41 -13.12 8.17 -13.14
C ILE A 41 -13.11 9.03 -11.87
N THR A 42 -12.65 8.46 -10.75
CA THR A 42 -12.44 9.21 -9.51
C THR A 42 -11.21 8.69 -8.80
N ILE A 43 -10.31 9.57 -8.38
CA ILE A 43 -9.27 9.21 -7.42
C ILE A 43 -9.93 9.15 -6.03
N VAL A 44 -10.12 7.94 -5.51
CA VAL A 44 -10.86 7.70 -4.27
C VAL A 44 -9.97 7.90 -3.06
N LYS A 45 -8.72 7.42 -3.16
CA LYS A 45 -7.77 7.44 -2.04
C LYS A 45 -6.38 7.78 -2.53
N LEU A 46 -5.70 8.63 -1.76
CA LEU A 46 -4.25 8.80 -1.80
C LEU A 46 -3.74 8.81 -0.36
N GLU A 47 -3.17 7.68 0.05
CA GLU A 47 -2.91 7.39 1.46
C GLU A 47 -1.45 6.98 1.70
N GLU A 48 -0.85 7.45 2.80
CA GLU A 48 0.41 6.94 3.31
C GLU A 48 0.17 5.85 4.37
N ALA A 49 0.88 4.73 4.25
CA ALA A 49 0.74 3.58 5.14
C ALA A 49 2.10 3.00 5.52
N LYS A 50 2.25 2.56 6.77
CA LYS A 50 3.38 1.72 7.21
C LYS A 50 3.07 0.23 7.08
N VAL A 51 1.80 -0.11 6.98
CA VAL A 51 1.30 -1.48 6.94
C VAL A 51 0.27 -1.59 5.82
N LEU A 52 0.48 -2.54 4.92
CA LEU A 52 -0.53 -3.00 3.98
C LEU A 52 -1.21 -4.23 4.57
N HIS A 53 -2.54 -4.29 4.47
CA HIS A 53 -3.34 -5.35 5.05
C HIS A 53 -4.38 -5.82 4.04
N SER A 54 -4.40 -7.12 3.78
CA SER A 54 -5.41 -7.80 2.96
C SER A 54 -6.23 -8.70 3.86
N ALA A 55 -7.43 -8.24 4.22
CA ALA A 55 -8.34 -9.00 5.07
C ALA A 55 -8.82 -10.30 4.38
N LYS A 56 -9.04 -10.24 3.05
CA LYS A 56 -9.52 -11.36 2.24
C LYS A 56 -8.49 -12.50 2.19
N GLU A 57 -7.24 -12.16 1.90
CA GLU A 57 -6.17 -13.14 1.75
C GLU A 57 -5.49 -13.48 3.09
N GLN A 58 -5.88 -12.80 4.18
CA GLN A 58 -5.25 -12.90 5.51
C GLN A 58 -3.74 -12.64 5.46
N MET A 59 -3.36 -11.57 4.75
CA MET A 59 -1.96 -11.20 4.55
C MET A 59 -1.69 -9.78 5.04
N MET A 60 -0.44 -9.52 5.43
CA MET A 60 0.05 -8.16 5.64
C MET A 60 1.50 -7.99 5.18
N LYS A 61 1.85 -6.74 4.86
CA LYS A 61 3.21 -6.32 4.53
C LYS A 61 3.55 -5.09 5.34
N ILE A 62 4.61 -5.14 6.13
CA ILE A 62 5.13 -3.98 6.87
C ILE A 62 6.22 -3.33 6.03
N ALA A 63 6.18 -2.01 5.91
CA ALA A 63 7.22 -1.26 5.22
C ALA A 63 8.57 -1.44 5.96
N PRO A 64 9.69 -1.64 5.25
CA PRO A 64 11.01 -1.66 5.86
C PRO A 64 11.29 -0.39 6.68
N LYS A 65 12.18 -0.51 7.68
CA LYS A 65 12.59 0.62 8.52
C LYS A 65 13.01 1.83 7.68
N GLY A 66 12.46 3.00 8.02
CA GLY A 66 12.71 4.27 7.31
C GLY A 66 11.92 4.44 6.01
N LYS A 67 11.07 3.49 5.63
CA LYS A 67 10.22 3.55 4.44
C LYS A 67 8.74 3.63 4.78
N LYS A 68 7.91 3.96 3.79
CA LYS A 68 6.44 3.93 3.83
C LYS A 68 5.88 3.56 2.46
N TYR A 69 4.67 3.04 2.44
CA TYR A 69 3.88 2.89 1.24
C TYR A 69 3.06 4.15 0.97
N ILE A 70 2.95 4.52 -0.31
CA ILE A 70 1.90 5.40 -0.82
C ILE A 70 0.94 4.55 -1.64
N TYR A 71 -0.33 4.61 -1.30
CA TYR A 71 -1.40 3.89 -1.98
C TYR A 71 -2.29 4.87 -2.74
N LEU A 72 -2.44 4.64 -4.04
CA LEU A 72 -3.33 5.36 -4.93
C LEU A 72 -4.45 4.42 -5.38
N GLU A 73 -5.68 4.79 -5.05
CA GLU A 73 -6.90 4.03 -5.40
C GLU A 73 -7.73 4.86 -6.37
N VAL A 74 -8.00 4.32 -7.56
CA VAL A 74 -8.78 4.97 -8.61
C VAL A 74 -9.98 4.11 -8.96
N LYS A 75 -11.17 4.67 -8.84
CA LYS A 75 -12.39 4.04 -9.33
C LYS A 75 -12.49 4.25 -10.84
N ASN A 76 -12.59 3.15 -11.57
CA ASN A 76 -12.66 3.05 -13.03
C ASN A 76 -13.77 2.05 -13.45
N PRO A 77 -15.05 2.46 -13.42
CA PRO A 77 -16.18 1.54 -13.52
C PRO A 77 -16.31 0.80 -14.85
N LYS A 78 -15.81 1.38 -15.95
CA LYS A 78 -15.81 0.69 -17.26
C LYS A 78 -14.54 -0.10 -17.52
N ASN A 79 -13.59 -0.10 -16.58
CA ASN A 79 -12.31 -0.79 -16.71
C ASN A 79 -11.53 -0.40 -17.98
N ASP A 80 -11.56 0.89 -18.32
CA ASP A 80 -10.76 1.39 -19.45
C ASP A 80 -9.28 1.35 -19.09
N MET A 81 -8.41 1.07 -20.06
CA MET A 81 -6.97 1.07 -19.82
C MET A 81 -6.50 2.47 -19.43
N ILE A 82 -5.94 2.61 -18.22
CA ILE A 82 -5.30 3.83 -17.72
C ILE A 82 -3.99 3.46 -17.03
N PHE A 83 -3.05 4.40 -17.00
CA PHE A 83 -1.77 4.24 -16.29
C PHE A 83 -1.69 5.26 -15.15
N LEU A 84 -1.27 4.79 -13.98
CA LEU A 84 -1.17 5.59 -12.76
C LEU A 84 0.28 5.90 -12.44
N LYS A 85 0.62 7.19 -12.37
CA LYS A 85 1.98 7.66 -12.07
C LYS A 85 1.97 8.63 -10.90
N ALA A 86 2.96 8.52 -10.03
CA ALA A 86 3.19 9.44 -8.92
C ALA A 86 4.59 10.05 -9.05
N PHE A 87 4.74 11.31 -8.65
CA PHE A 87 5.99 12.04 -8.78
C PHE A 87 6.37 12.74 -7.46
N ASN A 88 7.67 12.69 -7.14
CA ASN A 88 8.30 13.62 -6.22
C ASN A 88 9.10 14.63 -7.05
N LYS A 89 8.69 15.90 -7.04
CA LYS A 89 9.14 16.93 -7.97
C LYS A 89 8.96 16.44 -9.42
N GLU A 90 10.07 16.32 -10.17
CA GLU A 90 10.09 15.84 -11.55
C GLU A 90 10.41 14.34 -11.66
N ASN A 91 10.72 13.67 -10.54
CA ASN A 91 11.08 12.26 -10.56
C ASN A 91 9.84 11.37 -10.45
N GLU A 92 9.60 10.54 -11.45
CA GLU A 92 8.57 9.49 -11.40
C GLU A 92 8.97 8.44 -10.35
N LEU A 93 8.03 8.13 -9.46
CA LEU A 93 8.16 7.07 -8.48
C LEU A 93 7.81 5.74 -9.14
N LYS A 94 8.65 4.73 -8.91
CA LYS A 94 8.38 3.38 -9.42
C LYS A 94 7.27 2.73 -8.61
N SER A 95 6.29 2.17 -9.31
CA SER A 95 5.28 1.32 -8.70
C SER A 95 5.90 0.01 -8.22
N GLU A 96 5.34 -0.54 -7.15
CA GLU A 96 5.61 -1.90 -6.69
C GLU A 96 4.62 -2.85 -7.35
N ASP A 97 5.11 -3.70 -8.24
CA ASP A 97 4.27 -4.62 -9.02
C ASP A 97 3.93 -5.92 -8.26
N ASP A 98 4.57 -6.17 -7.11
CA ASP A 98 4.44 -7.40 -6.31
C ASP A 98 3.36 -7.35 -5.21
N LEU A 99 2.40 -6.42 -5.34
CA LEU A 99 1.42 -6.10 -4.29
C LEU A 99 -0.04 -6.41 -4.66
N HIS A 100 -0.27 -7.25 -5.66
CA HIS A 100 -1.62 -7.57 -6.17
C HIS A 100 -2.58 -8.13 -5.11
N TYR A 101 -2.08 -8.81 -4.07
CA TYR A 101 -2.90 -9.29 -2.94
C TYR A 101 -3.44 -8.18 -2.03
N TYR A 102 -2.88 -6.97 -2.12
CA TYR A 102 -3.30 -5.80 -1.36
C TYR A 102 -4.15 -4.84 -2.20
N SER A 103 -4.24 -5.04 -3.51
CA SER A 103 -5.05 -4.23 -4.42
C SER A 103 -6.51 -4.70 -4.45
N HIS A 104 -7.40 -3.81 -4.86
CA HIS A 104 -8.75 -4.16 -5.31
C HIS A 104 -8.69 -4.96 -6.61
N ASP A 105 -9.75 -5.73 -6.84
CA ASP A 105 -9.96 -6.44 -8.10
C ASP A 105 -10.24 -5.44 -9.23
N ILE A 106 -9.52 -5.57 -10.35
CA ILE A 106 -9.72 -4.75 -11.53
C ILE A 106 -11.12 -4.97 -12.12
N ASP A 107 -11.64 -6.20 -12.03
CA ASP A 107 -12.99 -6.54 -12.50
C ASP A 107 -14.08 -5.91 -11.63
N ALA A 108 -13.73 -5.41 -10.44
CA ALA A 108 -14.61 -4.59 -9.61
C ALA A 108 -14.61 -3.10 -10.01
N GLY A 109 -13.89 -2.74 -11.08
CA GLY A 109 -13.82 -1.38 -11.61
C GLY A 109 -12.88 -0.47 -10.82
N PHE A 110 -11.72 -0.98 -10.41
CA PHE A 110 -10.69 -0.24 -9.69
C PHE A 110 -9.31 -0.40 -10.35
N ASN A 111 -8.51 0.65 -10.30
CA ASN A 111 -7.09 0.63 -10.61
C ASN A 111 -6.33 1.15 -9.41
N ASP A 112 -5.39 0.34 -8.95
CA ASP A 112 -4.61 0.58 -7.76
C ASP A 112 -3.13 0.68 -8.11
N ALA A 113 -2.42 1.57 -7.42
CA ALA A 113 -0.97 1.65 -7.50
C ALA A 113 -0.36 1.84 -6.11
N TYR A 114 0.74 1.15 -5.88
CA TYR A 114 1.51 1.21 -4.66
C TYR A 114 2.93 1.69 -4.95
N TYR A 115 3.46 2.55 -4.08
CA TYR A 115 4.83 3.06 -4.19
C TYR A 115 5.53 2.89 -2.84
N LEU A 116 6.67 2.20 -2.80
CA LEU A 116 7.51 2.09 -1.61
C LEU A 116 8.58 3.18 -1.63
N VAL A 117 8.45 4.15 -0.73
CA VAL A 117 9.31 5.35 -0.71
C VAL A 117 9.93 5.56 0.66
N ASP A 118 10.98 6.38 0.72
CA ASP A 118 11.53 6.85 1.99
C ASP A 118 10.48 7.67 2.75
N GLU A 119 10.51 7.61 4.09
CA GLU A 119 9.48 8.15 4.97
C GLU A 119 9.20 9.66 4.77
N ASN A 120 10.23 10.41 4.38
CA ASN A 120 10.15 11.86 4.15
C ASN A 120 9.80 12.23 2.69
N THR A 121 9.60 11.24 1.82
CA THR A 121 9.21 11.49 0.42
C THR A 121 7.81 12.09 0.39
N ALA A 122 7.67 13.22 -0.30
CA ALA A 122 6.39 13.87 -0.59
C ALA A 122 5.87 13.47 -1.99
N ILE A 123 4.57 13.59 -2.21
CA ILE A 123 3.97 13.46 -3.55
C ILE A 123 3.59 14.84 -4.04
N ASP A 124 4.26 15.30 -5.08
CA ASP A 124 4.05 16.63 -5.66
C ASP A 124 3.06 16.59 -6.82
N LYS A 125 2.91 15.43 -7.47
CA LYS A 125 2.06 15.28 -8.65
C LYS A 125 1.59 13.83 -8.82
N ILE A 126 0.31 13.65 -9.14
CA ILE A 126 -0.26 12.40 -9.67
C ILE A 126 -0.65 12.65 -11.12
N VAL A 127 -0.34 11.70 -11.99
CA VAL A 127 -0.72 11.73 -13.41
C VAL A 127 -1.44 10.43 -13.75
N ILE A 128 -2.63 10.56 -14.33
CA ILE A 128 -3.36 9.47 -14.96
C ILE A 128 -3.23 9.66 -16.46
N THR A 129 -2.70 8.66 -17.18
CA THR A 129 -2.58 8.70 -18.63
C THR A 129 -3.41 7.63 -19.31
N THR A 130 -3.94 7.95 -20.49
CA THR A 130 -4.61 7.00 -21.38
C THR A 130 -3.61 6.41 -22.39
N PRO A 131 -3.96 5.34 -23.12
CA PRO A 131 -3.15 4.83 -24.25
C PRO A 131 -2.95 5.86 -25.37
N SER A 132 -3.83 6.86 -25.45
CA SER A 132 -3.70 8.00 -26.36
C SER A 132 -2.82 9.14 -25.81
N GLU A 133 -2.08 8.90 -24.72
CA GLU A 133 -1.17 9.85 -24.05
C GLU A 133 -1.87 11.11 -23.49
N THR A 134 -3.19 11.09 -23.36
CA THR A 134 -3.93 12.18 -22.70
C THR A 134 -3.62 12.15 -21.21
N GLN A 135 -3.21 13.29 -20.65
CA GLN A 135 -2.82 13.40 -19.24
C GLN A 135 -3.87 14.13 -18.40
N TYR A 136 -4.20 13.51 -17.26
CA TYR A 136 -5.01 14.10 -16.20
C TYR A 136 -4.16 14.23 -14.94
N VAL A 137 -4.02 15.45 -14.43
CA VAL A 137 -2.99 15.80 -13.44
C VAL A 137 -3.61 16.36 -12.17
N VAL A 138 -3.17 15.82 -11.03
CA VAL A 138 -3.35 16.43 -9.70
C VAL A 138 -2.02 17.00 -9.24
N LEU A 139 -2.00 18.29 -8.89
CA LEU A 139 -0.83 18.97 -8.33
C LEU A 139 -0.95 19.08 -6.81
N LYS A 140 0.15 18.81 -6.09
CA LYS A 140 0.24 18.84 -4.63
C LYS A 140 -0.95 18.16 -3.96
N PRO A 141 -1.23 16.89 -4.31
CA PRO A 141 -2.36 16.18 -3.72
C PRO A 141 -2.18 16.08 -2.21
N GLY A 142 -3.28 16.23 -1.46
CA GLY A 142 -3.27 15.97 -0.02
C GLY A 142 -3.17 14.47 0.22
N LEU A 143 -2.16 14.02 0.99
CA LEU A 143 -2.09 12.64 1.46
C LEU A 143 -2.85 12.48 2.78
N THR A 144 -3.67 11.44 2.86
CA THR A 144 -4.23 10.98 4.12
C THR A 144 -3.32 9.96 4.78
N LYS A 145 -3.41 9.78 6.09
CA LYS A 145 -2.72 8.70 6.81
C LYS A 145 -3.61 7.48 6.91
N SER A 146 -3.02 6.31 6.72
CA SER A 146 -3.72 5.06 6.96
C SER A 146 -4.17 4.97 8.41
N LYS A 147 -5.40 4.51 8.59
CA LYS A 147 -5.95 4.21 9.91
C LYS A 147 -5.38 2.91 10.47
N ILE A 148 -4.77 2.11 9.61
CA ILE A 148 -4.18 0.83 9.96
C ILE A 148 -2.83 1.07 10.64
N VAL A 149 -2.80 0.76 11.94
CA VAL A 149 -1.60 0.81 12.77
C VAL A 149 -1.54 -0.48 13.58
N ILE A 150 -0.32 -0.95 13.84
CA ILE A 150 -0.09 -2.04 14.79
C ILE A 150 0.22 -1.45 16.18
N PRO A 151 -0.26 -2.05 17.27
CA PRO A 151 0.11 -1.60 18.62
C PRO A 151 1.60 -1.72 18.88
N GLU A 152 2.11 -0.88 19.77
CA GLU A 152 3.53 -0.86 20.16
C GLU A 152 3.96 -2.21 20.76
N GLU A 153 3.08 -2.84 21.54
CA GLU A 153 3.30 -4.17 22.12
C GLU A 153 3.56 -5.23 21.05
N VAL A 154 2.83 -5.16 19.94
CA VAL A 154 2.97 -6.09 18.82
C VAL A 154 4.31 -5.87 18.11
N GLN A 155 4.72 -4.62 17.93
CA GLN A 155 6.04 -4.29 17.40
C GLN A 155 7.15 -4.79 18.34
N HIS A 156 7.00 -4.60 19.64
CA HIS A 156 7.98 -5.08 20.62
C HIS A 156 8.08 -6.62 20.67
N ILE A 157 6.98 -7.35 20.44
CA ILE A 157 7.03 -8.80 20.24
C ILE A 157 7.93 -9.12 19.05
N VAL A 158 7.71 -8.47 17.90
CA VAL A 158 8.53 -8.68 16.69
C VAL A 158 10.01 -8.40 16.98
N ASP A 159 10.30 -7.26 17.61
CA ASP A 159 11.67 -6.80 17.90
C ASP A 159 12.39 -7.62 18.97
N SER A 160 11.65 -8.42 19.76
CA SER A 160 12.25 -9.28 20.78
C SER A 160 13.06 -10.45 20.20
N TYR A 161 12.80 -10.81 18.93
CA TYR A 161 13.50 -11.87 18.22
C TYR A 161 14.55 -11.27 17.30
N SER A 162 15.81 -11.66 17.50
CA SER A 162 16.93 -11.22 16.67
C SER A 162 17.87 -12.38 16.36
N PRO A 163 18.51 -12.40 15.18
CA PRO A 163 19.62 -13.32 14.89
C PRO A 163 20.76 -13.25 15.91
N GLU A 164 20.92 -12.12 16.60
CA GLU A 164 21.98 -11.89 17.60
C GLU A 164 21.58 -12.35 19.01
N LYS A 165 20.28 -12.60 19.25
CA LYS A 165 19.74 -12.94 20.56
C LYS A 165 18.61 -13.94 20.42
N GLU A 166 18.97 -15.21 20.61
CA GLU A 166 18.01 -16.30 20.67
C GLU A 166 17.15 -16.19 21.94
N ILE A 167 15.85 -16.35 21.78
CA ILE A 167 14.88 -16.41 22.89
C ILE A 167 13.92 -17.57 22.68
N GLY A 168 13.30 -18.08 23.75
CA GLY A 168 12.27 -19.10 23.60
C GLY A 168 11.10 -18.59 22.73
N LEU A 169 10.51 -19.46 21.91
CA LEU A 169 9.41 -19.11 21.00
C LEU A 169 8.29 -18.35 21.71
N LEU A 170 7.94 -18.72 22.95
CA LEU A 170 6.89 -18.04 23.71
C LEU A 170 7.39 -16.84 24.54
N GLN A 171 8.70 -16.67 24.66
CA GLN A 171 9.30 -15.71 25.57
C GLN A 171 9.04 -14.25 25.15
N GLY A 172 8.98 -13.96 23.85
CA GLY A 172 8.63 -12.63 23.34
C GLY A 172 7.20 -12.22 23.68
N PHE A 173 6.29 -13.20 23.85
CA PHE A 173 4.88 -12.96 24.16
C PHE A 173 4.62 -12.80 25.66
N ALA A 174 5.46 -13.39 26.51
CA ALA A 174 5.25 -13.48 27.96
C ALA A 174 4.93 -12.13 28.66
N PRO A 175 5.59 -10.99 28.34
CA PRO A 175 5.29 -9.70 28.97
C PRO A 175 3.88 -9.16 28.69
N TYR A 176 3.23 -9.67 27.64
CA TYR A 176 1.95 -9.18 27.15
C TYR A 176 0.78 -10.08 27.54
N VAL A 177 1.05 -11.20 28.22
CA VAL A 177 0.02 -12.11 28.74
C VAL A 177 -0.81 -11.43 29.82
N ALA A 178 -2.11 -11.76 29.86
CA ALA A 178 -3.03 -11.27 30.88
C ALA A 178 -2.53 -11.57 32.30
N ASN A 179 -2.73 -10.62 33.21
CA ASN A 179 -2.24 -10.71 34.59
C ASN A 179 -2.69 -12.02 35.26
N GLY A 180 -1.76 -12.68 35.95
CA GLY A 180 -2.04 -13.92 36.68
C GLY A 180 -2.06 -15.19 35.82
N LYS A 181 -1.77 -15.11 34.52
CA LYS A 181 -1.58 -16.28 33.66
C LYS A 181 -0.10 -16.45 33.27
N ASN A 182 0.35 -17.69 33.11
CA ASN A 182 1.65 -17.99 32.50
C ASN A 182 1.48 -18.15 30.98
N VAL A 183 2.49 -17.74 30.20
CA VAL A 183 2.47 -17.91 28.74
C VAL A 183 2.34 -19.38 28.33
N LEU A 184 2.93 -20.30 29.08
CA LEU A 184 2.83 -21.75 28.81
C LEU A 184 1.42 -22.28 29.10
N ASP A 185 0.72 -21.72 30.09
CA ASP A 185 -0.62 -22.20 30.49
C ASP A 185 -1.69 -21.82 29.45
N ILE A 186 -1.46 -20.73 28.70
CA ILE A 186 -2.39 -20.24 27.67
C ILE A 186 -1.99 -20.66 26.26
N ALA A 187 -0.87 -21.36 26.11
CA ALA A 187 -0.37 -21.76 24.81
C ALA A 187 -0.80 -23.20 24.49
N LYS A 188 -1.45 -23.37 23.34
CA LYS A 188 -1.81 -24.67 22.76
C LYS A 188 -0.91 -24.93 21.56
N GLN A 189 -0.38 -26.14 21.48
CA GLN A 189 0.46 -26.55 20.36
C GLN A 189 -0.26 -27.56 19.47
N GLN A 190 -0.17 -27.36 18.17
CA GLN A 190 -0.48 -28.35 17.13
C GLN A 190 0.79 -28.58 16.30
N GLY A 191 1.47 -29.70 16.53
CA GLY A 191 2.72 -30.01 15.83
C GLY A 191 3.63 -30.91 16.65
N GLU A 192 4.78 -31.25 16.09
CA GLU A 192 5.72 -32.21 16.66
C GLU A 192 6.86 -31.53 17.46
N TYR A 193 7.15 -30.25 17.20
CA TYR A 193 8.31 -29.59 17.78
C TYR A 193 8.01 -28.89 19.11
N PRO A 194 8.91 -28.90 20.11
CA PRO A 194 8.63 -28.27 21.40
C PRO A 194 8.19 -26.79 21.29
N ILE A 195 7.12 -26.43 22.01
CA ILE A 195 6.48 -25.10 21.96
C ILE A 195 7.42 -23.94 22.34
N ASN A 196 8.50 -24.19 23.08
CA ASN A 196 9.40 -23.14 23.56
C ASN A 196 10.84 -23.34 23.08
N ARG A 197 11.02 -23.71 21.80
CA ARG A 197 12.32 -23.80 21.15
C ARG A 197 12.95 -22.41 20.94
N LEU A 198 14.28 -22.38 20.89
CA LEU A 198 15.04 -21.15 20.68
C LEU A 198 14.78 -20.58 19.28
N SER A 199 14.44 -19.29 19.24
CA SER A 199 13.97 -18.59 18.05
C SER A 199 14.68 -17.26 17.84
N THR A 200 14.83 -16.87 16.57
CA THR A 200 15.68 -15.76 16.15
C THR A 200 14.97 -14.71 15.31
N LYS A 201 13.78 -15.02 14.78
CA LYS A 201 13.02 -14.07 13.95
C LYS A 201 11.53 -14.20 14.21
N ALA A 202 10.86 -13.07 14.31
CA ALA A 202 9.42 -12.97 14.28
C ALA A 202 8.99 -12.03 13.17
N GLU A 203 7.91 -12.39 12.49
CA GLU A 203 7.27 -11.55 11.49
C GLU A 203 5.78 -11.54 11.76
N LEU A 204 5.19 -10.36 11.95
CA LEU A 204 3.75 -10.25 11.98
C LEU A 204 3.23 -10.43 10.54
N THR A 205 2.37 -11.43 10.36
CA THR A 205 1.87 -11.87 9.05
C THR A 205 0.40 -11.57 8.81
N TYR A 206 -0.36 -11.32 9.88
CA TYR A 206 -1.76 -10.89 9.80
C TYR A 206 -2.22 -10.32 11.14
N PHE A 207 -3.22 -9.42 11.11
CA PHE A 207 -3.99 -9.03 12.29
C PHE A 207 -5.43 -8.71 11.90
N THR A 208 -6.38 -8.85 12.83
CA THR A 208 -7.75 -8.37 12.63
C THR A 208 -7.83 -6.89 12.96
N GLU A 209 -8.62 -6.11 12.21
CA GLU A 209 -8.73 -4.66 12.42
C GLU A 209 -9.25 -4.27 13.81
N ASP A 210 -10.00 -5.16 14.47
CA ASP A 210 -10.46 -4.98 15.85
C ASP A 210 -9.37 -5.22 16.91
N GLY A 211 -8.16 -5.58 16.47
CA GLY A 211 -6.99 -5.80 17.32
C GLY A 211 -7.12 -7.01 18.24
N LYS A 212 -8.06 -7.93 18.00
CA LYS A 212 -8.28 -9.12 18.84
C LYS A 212 -7.44 -10.32 18.46
N LYS A 213 -6.89 -10.34 17.24
CA LYS A 213 -6.11 -11.48 16.75
C LYS A 213 -4.90 -11.00 15.97
N TYR A 214 -3.73 -11.56 16.29
CA TYR A 214 -2.48 -11.35 15.55
C TYR A 214 -1.84 -12.69 15.23
N ILE A 215 -1.34 -12.85 14.01
CA ILE A 215 -0.66 -14.05 13.54
C ILE A 215 0.78 -13.69 13.20
N PHE A 216 1.71 -14.39 13.84
CA PHE A 216 3.13 -14.27 13.62
C PHE A 216 3.67 -15.51 12.94
N THR A 217 4.68 -15.34 12.10
CA THR A 217 5.59 -16.41 11.71
C THR A 217 6.85 -16.26 12.54
N ILE A 218 7.15 -17.28 13.36
CA ILE A 218 8.36 -17.35 14.16
C ILE A 218 9.31 -18.35 13.50
N THR A 219 10.54 -17.93 13.24
CA THR A 219 11.59 -18.80 12.70
C THR A 219 12.58 -19.15 13.80
N ASP A 220 12.85 -20.45 13.94
CA ASP A 220 13.77 -20.96 14.95
C ASP A 220 15.23 -20.98 14.48
N ILE A 221 16.15 -21.35 15.37
CA ILE A 221 17.58 -21.48 15.07
C ILE A 221 17.90 -22.53 13.99
N LEU A 222 17.00 -23.51 13.78
CA LEU A 222 17.10 -24.55 12.75
C LEU A 222 16.38 -24.15 11.45
N LYS A 223 15.87 -22.90 11.38
CA LYS A 223 15.08 -22.35 10.27
C LYS A 223 13.70 -22.99 10.09
N LEU A 224 13.20 -23.70 11.10
CA LEU A 224 11.82 -24.20 11.10
C LEU A 224 10.88 -23.05 11.44
N GLN A 225 9.77 -22.97 10.73
CA GLN A 225 8.78 -21.93 10.90
C GLN A 225 7.59 -22.44 11.71
N SER A 226 7.12 -21.66 12.69
CA SER A 226 5.80 -21.86 13.29
C SER A 226 4.92 -20.64 13.05
N LYS A 227 3.65 -20.93 12.82
CA LYS A 227 2.57 -19.96 12.89
C LYS A 227 2.16 -19.82 14.36
N VAL A 228 2.29 -18.63 14.92
CA VAL A 228 1.83 -18.31 16.27
C VAL A 228 0.65 -17.35 16.17
N THR A 229 -0.53 -17.81 16.55
CA THR A 229 -1.74 -17.00 16.62
C THR A 229 -1.95 -16.56 18.07
N THR A 230 -2.16 -15.27 18.28
CA THR A 230 -2.41 -14.70 19.61
C THR A 230 -3.79 -14.06 19.62
N TYR A 231 -4.51 -14.23 20.72
CA TYR A 231 -5.82 -13.63 20.95
C TYR A 231 -5.73 -12.61 22.07
N TRP A 232 -6.35 -11.45 21.88
CA TRP A 232 -6.17 -10.28 22.72
C TRP A 232 -7.50 -9.74 23.26
N GLU A 233 -7.51 -9.41 24.55
CA GLU A 233 -8.60 -8.70 25.21
C GLU A 233 -8.01 -7.63 26.14
N GLY A 234 -8.53 -6.40 26.06
CA GLY A 234 -8.05 -5.31 26.91
C GLY A 234 -6.55 -5.01 26.78
N GLY A 235 -5.97 -5.21 25.59
CA GLY A 235 -4.53 -4.99 25.33
C GLY A 235 -3.62 -6.08 25.92
N LYS A 236 -4.17 -7.25 26.29
CA LYS A 236 -3.42 -8.39 26.82
C LYS A 236 -3.72 -9.66 26.06
N ILE A 237 -2.72 -10.53 25.94
CA ILE A 237 -2.85 -11.86 25.33
C ILE A 237 -3.60 -12.78 26.30
N THR A 238 -4.69 -13.39 25.81
CA THR A 238 -5.53 -14.30 26.59
C THR A 238 -5.35 -15.77 26.22
N ASP A 239 -4.97 -16.07 24.98
CA ASP A 239 -4.73 -17.42 24.42
C ASP A 239 -3.69 -17.34 23.30
N ILE A 240 -2.90 -18.41 23.13
CA ILE A 240 -1.88 -18.55 22.08
C ILE A 240 -2.05 -19.91 21.42
N GLU A 241 -2.09 -19.95 20.10
CA GLU A 241 -2.07 -21.18 19.31
C GLU A 241 -0.78 -21.24 18.48
N VAL A 242 0.03 -22.27 18.70
CA VAL A 242 1.26 -22.52 17.96
C VAL A 242 1.03 -23.70 17.02
N ALA A 243 1.26 -23.48 15.73
CA ALA A 243 1.20 -24.53 14.72
C ALA A 243 2.52 -24.57 13.93
N ASP A 244 3.13 -25.74 13.83
CA ASP A 244 4.31 -25.94 12.99
C ASP A 244 3.93 -25.86 11.50
N ARG A 245 4.83 -25.33 10.67
CA ARG A 245 4.66 -25.22 9.21
C ARG A 245 5.65 -26.11 8.47
#